data_AF-A0A448XPH8-F1
#
_entry.id   AF-A0A448XPH8-F1
#
_cell.length_a   1.000
_cell.length_b   1.000
_cell.length_c   1.000
_cell.angle_alpha   90.00
_cell.angle_beta   90.00
_cell.angle_gamma   90.00
#
_symmetry.space_group_name_H-M   'P 1'
#
loop_
_entity.id
_entity.type
_entity.pdbx_description
1 polymer ?
#
loop_
_entity_poly.entity_id
_entity_poly.type
_entity_poly.pdbx_seq_one_letter_code
_entity_poly.pdbx_strand_id
1 'polypeptide(L)'
;MVATEFLSYINSFSAVTYVGVEDLADRANFQWNVIILLICMVLVTARQYFMAPLICYLPTTVSGVNIEAYMTNLCWVEGTYPMNVSSGVARDWRQLEPTQMSESFMLSLSFFLSFFLSFFLSFFLSFFLSFFLSHTQE
;
A
#
# COMPACT_ATOMS: atom_id res chain seq x y z
N MET A 1 36.75 26.75 40.29
CA MET A 1 35.32 26.98 39.97
C MET A 1 35.02 27.11 38.48
N VAL A 2 36.01 27.19 37.58
CA VAL A 2 35.74 27.28 36.11
C VAL A 2 35.49 25.91 35.48
N ALA A 3 36.12 24.84 36.00
CA ALA A 3 35.96 23.48 35.46
C ALA A 3 34.56 22.89 35.69
N THR A 4 33.88 23.25 36.78
CA THR A 4 32.53 22.79 37.10
C THR A 4 31.48 23.46 36.21
N GLU A 5 31.66 24.73 35.89
CA GLU A 5 30.83 25.49 34.94
C GLU A 5 30.99 24.92 33.51
N PHE A 6 32.22 24.62 33.10
CA PHE A 6 32.49 23.99 31.80
C PHE A 6 31.85 22.59 31.72
N LEU A 7 32.07 21.72 32.71
CA LEU A 7 31.46 20.38 32.76
C LEU A 7 29.92 20.41 32.73
N SER A 8 29.31 21.41 33.39
CA SER A 8 27.86 21.63 33.35
C SER A 8 27.37 21.99 31.93
N TYR A 9 28.12 22.83 31.22
CA TYR A 9 27.83 23.23 29.83
C TYR A 9 27.98 22.08 28.83
N ILE A 10 28.92 21.15 29.05
CA ILE A 10 29.07 19.97 28.17
C ILE A 10 27.97 18.94 28.45
N ASN A 11 27.53 18.81 29.71
CA ASN A 11 26.42 17.92 30.08
C ASN A 11 25.06 18.40 29.56
N SER A 12 24.80 19.72 29.55
CA SER A 12 23.57 20.27 28.97
C SER A 12 23.54 20.09 27.44
N PHE A 13 24.69 20.17 26.77
CA PHE A 13 24.80 19.87 25.35
C PHE A 13 24.61 18.37 25.05
N SER A 14 25.11 17.48 25.91
CA SER A 14 24.97 16.03 25.75
C SER A 14 23.52 15.54 25.93
N ALA A 15 22.75 16.17 26.82
CA ALA A 15 21.32 15.87 26.99
C ALA A 15 20.49 16.34 25.79
N VAL A 16 20.80 17.52 25.24
CA VAL A 16 20.16 18.03 24.01
C VAL A 16 20.53 17.17 22.79
N THR A 17 21.76 16.67 22.68
CA THR A 17 22.13 15.75 21.60
C THR A 17 21.52 14.36 21.76
N TYR A 18 21.34 13.86 22.99
CA TYR A 18 20.66 12.57 23.20
C TYR A 18 19.18 12.67 22.82
N VAL A 19 18.47 13.69 23.32
CA VAL A 19 17.06 13.93 22.97
C VAL A 19 16.91 14.23 21.47
N GLY A 20 17.81 15.03 20.88
CA GLY A 20 17.78 15.33 19.44
C GLY A 20 18.15 14.16 18.52
N VAL A 21 18.96 13.20 18.98
CA VAL A 21 19.29 11.98 18.21
C VAL A 21 18.13 10.99 18.23
N GLU A 22 17.42 10.86 19.36
CA GLU A 22 16.21 10.03 19.48
C GLU A 22 15.07 10.59 18.59
N ASP A 23 14.84 11.91 18.61
CA ASP A 23 13.85 12.57 17.73
C ASP A 23 14.20 12.45 16.23
N LEU A 24 15.49 12.46 15.87
CA LEU A 24 15.94 12.26 14.48
C LEU A 24 15.78 10.80 14.04
N ALA A 25 16.08 9.85 14.93
CA ALA A 25 15.96 8.42 14.65
C ALA A 25 14.49 8.02 14.43
N ASP A 26 13.57 8.52 15.24
CA ASP A 26 12.14 8.29 15.08
C ASP A 26 11.60 8.92 13.79
N ARG A 27 12.03 10.14 13.47
CA ARG A 27 11.63 10.83 12.24
C ARG A 27 12.17 10.15 10.98
N ALA A 28 13.41 9.67 11.03
CA ALA A 28 14.02 8.92 9.94
C ALA A 28 13.35 7.55 9.74
N ASN A 29 13.04 6.85 10.82
CA ASN A 29 12.35 5.56 10.76
C ASN A 29 10.92 5.73 10.19
N PHE A 30 10.18 6.77 10.60
CA PHE A 30 8.86 7.06 10.05
C PHE A 30 8.93 7.43 8.57
N GLN A 31 9.86 8.32 8.17
CA GLN A 31 10.04 8.71 6.77
C GLN A 31 10.46 7.52 5.88
N TRP A 32 11.31 6.63 6.38
CA TRP A 32 11.78 5.47 5.63
C TRP A 32 10.69 4.43 5.38
N ASN A 33 9.87 4.13 6.40
CA ASN A 33 8.73 3.22 6.27
C ASN A 33 7.76 3.71 5.20
N VAL A 34 7.48 5.01 5.21
CA VAL A 34 6.61 5.68 4.23
C VAL A 34 7.14 5.52 2.81
N ILE A 35 8.43 5.76 2.60
CA ILE A 35 9.06 5.63 1.28
C ILE A 35 8.97 4.18 0.78
N ILE A 36 9.24 3.19 1.63
CA ILE A 36 9.12 1.77 1.27
C ILE A 36 7.68 1.43 0.88
N LEU A 37 6.71 1.88 1.66
CA LEU A 37 5.29 1.61 1.39
C LEU A 37 4.82 2.26 0.08
N LEU A 38 5.32 3.45 -0.24
CA LEU A 38 5.07 4.14 -1.51
C LEU A 38 5.67 3.37 -2.70
N ILE A 39 6.89 2.85 -2.56
CA ILE A 39 7.51 2.02 -3.60
C ILE A 39 6.70 0.73 -3.81
N CYS A 40 6.34 0.03 -2.74
CA CYS A 40 5.52 -1.18 -2.81
C CYS A 40 4.17 -0.92 -3.49
N MET A 41 3.53 0.21 -3.20
CA MET A 41 2.31 0.64 -3.86
C MET A 41 2.49 0.77 -5.37
N VAL A 42 3.52 1.50 -5.80
CA VAL A 42 3.75 1.75 -7.23
C VAL A 42 4.01 0.43 -7.94
N LEU A 43 4.73 -0.50 -7.30
CA LEU A 43 4.94 -1.84 -7.83
C LEU A 43 3.64 -2.65 -7.92
N VAL A 44 2.81 -2.69 -6.87
CA VAL A 44 1.54 -3.43 -6.88
C VAL A 44 0.58 -2.87 -7.92
N THR A 45 0.41 -1.55 -7.97
CA THR A 45 -0.48 -0.91 -8.95
C THR A 45 0.03 -1.08 -10.37
N ALA A 46 1.35 -0.99 -10.61
CA ALA A 46 1.92 -1.26 -11.91
C ALA A 46 1.69 -2.71 -12.34
N ARG A 47 1.81 -3.67 -11.42
CA ARG A 47 1.48 -5.08 -11.67
C ARG A 47 0.00 -5.27 -11.96
N GLN A 48 -0.88 -4.58 -11.24
CA GLN A 48 -2.33 -4.72 -11.39
C GLN A 48 -2.87 -4.13 -12.71
N TYR A 49 -2.26 -3.04 -13.21
CA TYR A 49 -2.73 -2.31 -14.39
C TYR A 49 -2.00 -2.63 -15.69
N PHE A 50 -0.67 -2.85 -15.65
CA PHE A 50 0.12 -3.05 -16.87
C PHE A 50 0.37 -4.52 -17.21
N MET A 51 0.26 -5.43 -16.24
CA MET A 51 0.35 -6.87 -16.52
C MET A 51 -1.04 -7.47 -16.62
N ALA A 52 -1.16 -8.55 -17.39
CA ALA A 52 -2.38 -9.35 -17.42
C ALA A 52 -2.69 -9.82 -15.98
N PRO A 53 -3.76 -9.31 -15.34
CA PRO A 53 -4.04 -9.61 -13.94
C PRO A 53 -4.50 -11.06 -13.75
N LEU A 54 -4.95 -11.69 -14.84
CA LEU A 54 -5.27 -13.11 -14.93
C LEU A 54 -4.95 -13.62 -16.34
N ILE A 55 -4.81 -14.94 -16.46
CA ILE A 55 -4.55 -15.62 -17.74
C ILE A 55 -5.74 -16.56 -18.01
N CYS A 56 -6.44 -16.34 -19.12
CA CYS A 56 -7.52 -17.23 -19.57
C CYS A 56 -6.99 -18.32 -20.49
N TYR A 57 -7.44 -19.56 -20.29
CA TYR A 57 -7.15 -20.67 -21.20
C TYR A 57 -8.36 -20.98 -22.07
N LEU A 58 -8.18 -20.97 -23.40
CA LEU A 58 -9.26 -21.24 -24.36
C LEU A 58 -9.02 -22.60 -25.05
N PRO A 59 -9.98 -23.54 -24.98
CA PRO A 59 -9.77 -24.90 -25.47
C PRO A 59 -9.81 -25.05 -26.99
N THR A 60 -10.20 -24.01 -27.73
CA THR A 60 -10.20 -24.02 -29.21
C THR A 60 -9.69 -22.68 -29.74
N THR A 61 -8.80 -22.74 -30.73
CA THR A 61 -8.32 -21.54 -31.43
C THR A 61 -9.40 -21.06 -32.40
N VAL A 62 -10.33 -20.27 -31.89
CA VAL A 62 -11.21 -19.47 -32.76
C VAL A 62 -10.35 -18.58 -33.65
N SER A 63 -10.62 -18.54 -34.97
CA SER A 63 -9.78 -17.75 -35.89
C SER A 63 -10.06 -16.26 -35.70
N GLY A 64 -9.13 -15.55 -35.06
CA GLY A 64 -9.14 -14.10 -35.01
C GLY A 64 -7.90 -13.59 -34.31
N VAL A 65 -7.43 -12.43 -34.77
CA VAL A 65 -6.23 -11.79 -34.24
C VAL A 65 -6.55 -11.27 -32.83
N ASN A 66 -5.70 -11.59 -31.84
CA ASN A 66 -5.77 -11.08 -30.45
C ASN A 66 -6.99 -11.48 -29.59
N ILE A 67 -7.60 -12.64 -29.84
CA ILE A 67 -8.75 -13.11 -29.03
C ILE A 67 -8.36 -13.39 -27.58
N GLU A 68 -7.12 -13.85 -27.32
CA GLU A 68 -6.65 -14.12 -25.95
C GLU A 68 -6.67 -12.88 -25.06
N ALA A 69 -6.26 -11.73 -25.61
CA ALA A 69 -6.33 -10.45 -24.91
C ALA A 69 -7.78 -9.97 -24.71
N TYR A 70 -8.64 -10.17 -25.72
CA TYR A 70 -10.06 -9.83 -25.59
C TYR A 70 -10.77 -10.67 -24.51
N MET A 71 -10.56 -11.98 -24.51
CA MET A 71 -11.17 -12.90 -23.54
C MET A 71 -10.66 -12.63 -22.12
N THR A 72 -9.38 -12.30 -21.98
CA THR A 72 -8.80 -11.92 -20.68
C THR A 72 -9.46 -10.65 -20.13
N ASN A 73 -9.67 -9.63 -20.97
CA ASN A 73 -10.38 -8.41 -20.59
C ASN A 73 -11.87 -8.65 -20.28
N LEU A 74 -12.52 -9.54 -21.04
CA LEU A 74 -13.91 -9.90 -20.79
C LEU A 74 -14.06 -10.60 -19.43
N CYS A 75 -13.19 -11.56 -19.14
CA CYS A 75 -13.18 -12.28 -17.87
C CYS A 75 -12.84 -11.36 -16.68
N TRP A 76 -12.04 -10.33 -16.93
CA TRP A 76 -11.75 -9.29 -15.94
C TRP A 76 -12.97 -8.43 -15.58
N VAL A 77 -13.80 -8.06 -16.56
CA VAL A 77 -14.98 -7.20 -16.34
C VAL A 77 -16.16 -7.99 -15.77
N GLU A 78 -16.41 -9.19 -16.29
CA GLU A 78 -17.53 -10.05 -15.87
C GLU A 78 -17.25 -10.78 -14.54
N GLY A 79 -15.98 -10.94 -14.18
CA GLY A 79 -15.55 -11.68 -12.98
C GLY A 79 -15.50 -13.19 -13.20
N THR A 80 -15.02 -13.90 -12.17
CA THR A 80 -14.77 -15.35 -12.24
C THR A 80 -15.55 -16.11 -11.18
N TYR A 81 -15.82 -17.38 -11.45
CA TYR A 81 -16.50 -18.30 -10.54
C TYR A 81 -15.60 -19.52 -10.27
N PRO A 82 -15.42 -19.93 -9.00
CA PRO A 82 -14.67 -21.14 -8.68
C PRO A 82 -15.49 -22.37 -9.06
N MET A 83 -14.94 -23.22 -9.94
CA MET A 83 -15.57 -24.47 -10.37
C MET A 83 -14.70 -25.66 -10.00
N ASN A 84 -15.31 -26.73 -9.48
CA ASN A 84 -14.60 -28.00 -9.29
C ASN A 84 -14.59 -28.78 -10.61
N VAL A 85 -13.41 -29.19 -11.05
CA VAL A 85 -13.22 -29.96 -12.30
C VAL A 85 -13.99 -31.28 -12.29
N SER A 86 -14.26 -31.84 -11.10
CA SER A 86 -15.00 -33.09 -10.92
C SER A 86 -16.52 -32.95 -11.04
N SER A 87 -17.09 -31.75 -10.81
CA SER A 87 -18.55 -31.56 -10.81
C SER A 87 -19.12 -31.20 -12.19
N GLY A 88 -18.26 -31.04 -13.21
CA GLY A 88 -18.66 -30.56 -14.52
C GLY A 88 -19.09 -29.08 -14.50
N VAL A 89 -19.38 -28.53 -15.69
CA VAL A 89 -19.88 -27.15 -15.83
C VAL A 89 -21.31 -27.09 -15.32
N ALA A 90 -21.60 -26.13 -14.42
CA ALA A 90 -22.94 -25.93 -13.90
C ALA A 90 -23.93 -25.63 -15.04
N ARG A 91 -25.11 -26.26 -14.99
CA ARG A 91 -26.18 -26.02 -15.98
C ARG A 91 -26.97 -24.74 -15.72
N ASP A 92 -26.90 -24.23 -14.49
CA ASP A 92 -27.60 -23.02 -14.07
C ASP A 92 -26.62 -22.05 -13.43
N TRP A 93 -26.39 -20.93 -14.11
CA TRP A 93 -25.46 -19.88 -13.69
C TRP A 93 -25.97 -19.11 -12.47
N ARG A 94 -27.29 -19.10 -12.22
CA ARG A 94 -27.87 -18.36 -11.09
C ARG A 94 -27.47 -18.90 -9.72
N GLN A 95 -27.12 -20.19 -9.69
CA GLN A 95 -26.69 -20.85 -8.47
C GLN A 95 -25.24 -20.47 -8.08
N LEU A 96 -24.49 -19.89 -9.02
CA LEU A 96 -23.09 -19.49 -8.86
C LEU A 96 -22.93 -17.98 -8.64
N GLU A 97 -23.97 -17.18 -8.89
CA GLU A 97 -24.02 -15.76 -8.52
C GLU A 97 -23.50 -15.49 -7.09
N PRO A 98 -23.86 -16.26 -6.04
CA PRO A 98 -23.33 -16.00 -4.69
C PRO A 98 -21.85 -16.35 -4.51
N THR A 99 -21.23 -17.10 -5.43
CA THR A 99 -19.81 -17.50 -5.35
C THR A 99 -18.91 -16.69 -6.27
N GLN A 100 -19.41 -15.63 -6.90
CA GLN A 100 -18.65 -14.77 -7.80
C GLN A 100 -17.49 -14.08 -7.07
N MET A 101 -16.29 -14.20 -7.62
CA MET A 101 -15.08 -13.52 -7.14
C MET A 101 -14.84 -12.23 -7.93
N SER A 102 -15.81 -11.30 -7.92
CA SER A 102 -15.70 -9.97 -8.54
C SER A 102 -15.33 -8.86 -7.55
N GLU A 103 -15.54 -9.09 -6.25
CA GLU A 103 -15.21 -8.15 -5.15
C GLU A 103 -13.70 -7.85 -5.01
N SER A 104 -12.83 -8.70 -5.56
CA SER A 104 -11.36 -8.57 -5.42
C SER A 104 -10.80 -7.26 -5.99
N PHE A 105 -11.48 -6.67 -6.98
CA PHE A 105 -11.05 -5.43 -7.63
C PHE A 105 -11.33 -4.17 -6.79
N MET A 106 -12.52 -4.06 -6.17
CA MET A 106 -12.84 -2.95 -5.26
C MET A 106 -12.08 -3.04 -3.94
N LEU A 107 -11.75 -4.26 -3.48
CA LEU A 107 -10.95 -4.46 -2.27
C LEU A 107 -9.56 -3.84 -2.41
N SER A 108 -8.89 -4.06 -3.55
CA SER A 108 -7.54 -3.52 -3.77
C SER A 108 -7.54 -1.98 -3.77
N LEU A 109 -8.54 -1.34 -4.35
CA LEU A 109 -8.67 0.12 -4.36
C LEU A 109 -9.02 0.67 -2.96
N SER A 110 -9.86 -0.05 -2.21
CA SER A 110 -10.32 0.38 -0.88
C SER A 110 -9.22 0.27 0.18
N PHE A 111 -8.46 -0.82 0.16
CA PHE A 111 -7.23 -0.96 0.97
C PHE A 111 -6.19 0.08 0.58
N PHE A 112 -6.15 0.44 -0.69
CA PHE A 112 -5.22 1.46 -1.17
C PHE A 112 -5.56 2.86 -0.64
N LEU A 113 -6.83 3.25 -0.72
CA LEU A 113 -7.32 4.54 -0.24
C LEU A 113 -7.20 4.66 1.29
N SER A 114 -7.51 3.59 2.03
CA SER A 114 -7.42 3.59 3.50
C SER A 114 -5.99 3.72 4.00
N PHE A 115 -5.04 3.05 3.33
CA PHE A 115 -3.61 3.16 3.65
C PHE A 115 -3.05 4.55 3.30
N PHE A 116 -3.44 5.11 2.16
CA PHE A 116 -3.03 6.46 1.77
C PHE A 116 -3.58 7.54 2.72
N LEU A 117 -4.84 7.42 3.14
CA LEU A 117 -5.50 8.42 3.99
C LEU A 117 -4.98 8.37 5.44
N SER A 118 -4.67 7.18 5.95
CA SER A 118 -4.00 7.02 7.26
C SER A 118 -2.57 7.55 7.24
N PHE A 119 -1.82 7.31 6.16
CA PHE A 119 -0.50 7.90 5.97
C PHE A 119 -0.54 9.44 5.94
N PHE A 120 -1.47 10.03 5.18
CA PHE A 120 -1.62 11.48 5.07
C PHE A 120 -1.94 12.11 6.43
N LEU A 121 -2.82 11.48 7.22
CA LEU A 121 -3.16 11.93 8.57
C LEU A 121 -1.94 11.94 9.50
N SER A 122 -1.14 10.86 9.52
CA SER A 122 0.04 10.75 10.38
C SER A 122 1.17 11.71 9.99
N PHE A 123 1.34 11.98 8.68
CA PHE A 123 2.28 12.99 8.19
C PHE A 123 1.88 14.40 8.63
N PHE A 124 0.61 14.77 8.44
CA PHE A 124 0.08 16.06 8.85
C PHE A 124 0.23 16.27 10.36
N LEU A 125 -0.09 15.25 11.15
CA LEU A 125 0.02 15.33 12.61
C LEU A 125 1.47 15.56 13.07
N SER A 126 2.44 14.84 12.50
CA SER A 126 3.85 14.99 12.85
C SER A 126 4.45 16.34 12.42
N PHE A 127 4.05 16.85 11.25
CA PHE A 127 4.47 18.17 10.78
C PHE A 127 3.92 19.28 11.69
N PHE A 128 2.62 19.22 12.01
CA PHE A 128 2.00 20.18 12.93
C PHE A 128 2.62 20.10 14.32
N LEU A 129 2.85 18.90 14.87
CA LEU A 129 3.46 18.77 16.20
C LEU A 129 4.88 19.36 16.25
N SER A 130 5.69 19.11 15.22
CA SER A 130 7.04 19.68 15.10
C SER A 130 7.03 21.20 14.96
N PHE A 131 6.09 21.75 14.20
CA PHE A 131 5.91 23.20 14.04
C PHE A 131 5.49 23.87 15.35
N PHE A 132 4.56 23.27 16.10
CA PHE A 132 4.15 23.80 17.40
C PHE A 132 5.27 23.70 18.45
N LEU A 133 6.00 22.59 18.52
CA LEU A 133 7.14 22.43 19.45
C LEU A 133 8.26 23.44 19.16
N SER A 134 8.54 23.70 17.88
CA SER A 134 9.49 24.73 17.45
C SER A 134 9.08 26.13 17.89
N HIS A 135 7.79 26.44 17.95
CA HIS A 135 7.30 27.77 18.33
C HIS A 135 7.18 27.95 19.85
N THR A 136 7.13 26.86 20.62
CA THR A 136 7.13 26.90 22.10
C THR A 136 8.51 27.06 22.73
N GLN A 137 9.58 27.05 21.93
CA GLN A 137 10.96 27.29 22.39
C GLN A 137 11.47 28.73 22.16
N GLU A 138 10.63 29.65 21.68
CA GLU A 138 10.88 31.10 21.75
C GLU A 138 10.29 31.73 23.01
#